data_AF-A0A354BPM1-F1
#
_entry.id   AF-A0A354BPM1-F1
#
_cell.length_a   1.000
_cell.length_b   1.000
_cell.length_c   1.000
_cell.angle_alpha   90.00
_cell.angle_beta   90.00
_cell.angle_gamma   90.00
#
_symmetry.space_group_name_H-M   'P 1'
#
loop_
_entity.id
_entity.type
_entity.pdbx_description
1 polymer ?
#
loop_
_entity_poly.entity_id
_entity_poly.type
_entity_poly.pdbx_seq_one_letter_code
_entity_poly.pdbx_strand_id
1 'polypeptide(L)'
;LYYAFNHQEAIRSFHEGARLDPDCAMCYWGIALAYGPNINAPMDVASGRLAHAAIQQATQRATRVSDREQALIQALAMRYVAEPPADRTELDVAYSHAMADVVQRFEDDFEAKTLYAESLMDLSPWNYWTADDKPKSNTTIVLSQLEQVLVAEPGHPGANHFYIHAVEAVQPERALAAAERLASLMPGA
;
A
#
# COMPACT_ATOMS: atom_id res chain seq x y z
N LEU A 1 -1.98 -8.81 -8.07
CA LEU A 1 -0.71 -8.29 -8.64
C LEU A 1 -0.01 -7.37 -7.65
N TYR A 2 -0.52 -6.15 -7.38
CA TYR A 2 0.09 -5.24 -6.39
C TYR A 2 0.25 -5.90 -5.02
N TYR A 3 -0.85 -6.40 -4.46
CA TYR A 3 -0.86 -7.11 -3.19
C TYR A 3 -0.08 -8.42 -3.16
N ALA A 4 0.45 -8.91 -4.28
CA ALA A 4 1.34 -10.08 -4.30
C ALA A 4 2.82 -9.67 -4.46
N PHE A 5 3.12 -8.36 -4.35
CA PHE A 5 4.41 -7.76 -4.69
C PHE A 5 4.88 -7.97 -6.13
N ASN A 6 3.97 -8.34 -7.04
CA ASN A 6 4.25 -8.38 -8.47
C ASN A 6 4.03 -6.98 -9.09
N HIS A 7 4.90 -6.04 -8.71
CA HIS A 7 4.78 -4.62 -9.07
C HIS A 7 4.90 -4.39 -10.58
N GLN A 8 5.78 -5.12 -11.28
CA GLN A 8 5.94 -4.96 -12.73
C GLN A 8 4.65 -5.30 -13.49
N GLU A 9 4.00 -6.41 -13.18
CA GLU A 9 2.74 -6.77 -13.81
C GLU A 9 1.57 -5.88 -13.36
N ALA A 10 1.60 -5.38 -12.11
CA ALA A 10 0.64 -4.37 -11.66
C ALA A 10 0.76 -3.09 -12.49
N ILE A 11 1.98 -2.57 -12.69
CA ILE A 11 2.28 -1.40 -13.52
C ILE A 11 1.77 -1.61 -14.95
N ARG A 12 2.08 -2.75 -15.58
CA ARG A 12 1.59 -3.07 -16.93
C ARG A 12 0.06 -3.07 -17.00
N SER A 13 -0.60 -3.67 -16.01
CA SER A 13 -2.06 -3.78 -15.96
C SER A 13 -2.72 -2.40 -15.81
N PHE A 14 -2.20 -1.54 -14.94
CA PHE A 14 -2.72 -0.19 -14.79
C PHE A 14 -2.43 0.70 -16.01
N HIS A 15 -1.28 0.54 -16.67
CA HIS A 15 -1.02 1.19 -17.96
C HIS A 15 -2.01 0.77 -19.04
N GLU A 16 -2.39 -0.51 -19.09
CA GLU A 16 -3.42 -0.97 -20.02
C GLU A 16 -4.79 -0.36 -19.69
N GLY A 17 -5.15 -0.26 -18.41
CA GLY A 17 -6.33 0.48 -17.97
C GLY A 17 -6.33 1.94 -18.43
N ALA A 18 -5.20 2.66 -18.23
CA ALA A 18 -5.04 4.04 -18.69
C ALA A 18 -5.01 4.17 -20.22
N ARG A 19 -4.61 3.13 -20.96
CA ARG A 19 -4.68 3.10 -22.43
C ARG A 19 -6.12 2.99 -22.93
N LEU A 20 -6.93 2.18 -22.25
CA LEU A 20 -8.34 1.96 -22.57
C LEU A 20 -9.22 3.14 -22.13
N ASP A 21 -8.93 3.72 -20.96
CA ASP A 21 -9.56 4.92 -20.42
C ASP A 21 -8.51 5.95 -19.99
N PRO A 22 -8.14 6.89 -20.89
CA PRO A 22 -7.19 7.96 -20.59
C PRO A 22 -7.65 8.95 -19.52
N ASP A 23 -8.91 8.93 -19.11
CA ASP A 23 -9.46 9.76 -18.03
C ASP A 23 -9.54 9.02 -16.68
N CYS A 24 -9.15 7.74 -16.62
CA CYS A 24 -9.12 6.92 -15.42
C CYS A 24 -8.08 7.41 -14.40
N ALA A 25 -8.48 8.25 -13.45
CA ALA A 25 -7.59 8.77 -12.41
C ALA A 25 -6.95 7.63 -11.56
N MET A 26 -7.74 6.61 -11.23
CA MET A 26 -7.27 5.49 -10.40
C MET A 26 -6.31 4.54 -11.12
N CYS A 27 -6.33 4.51 -12.46
CA CYS A 27 -5.33 3.79 -13.25
C CYS A 27 -3.97 4.46 -13.08
N TYR A 28 -3.91 5.79 -13.19
CA TYR A 28 -2.68 6.55 -12.94
C TYR A 28 -2.21 6.47 -11.48
N TRP A 29 -3.15 6.51 -10.53
CA TRP A 29 -2.85 6.28 -9.12
C TRP A 29 -2.24 4.89 -8.88
N GLY A 30 -2.80 3.85 -9.48
CA GLY A 30 -2.29 2.47 -9.38
C GLY A 30 -0.90 2.30 -9.99
N ILE A 31 -0.61 2.98 -11.10
CA ILE A 31 0.75 3.06 -11.67
C ILE A 31 1.71 3.66 -10.64
N ALA A 32 1.35 4.82 -10.06
CA ALA A 32 2.20 5.48 -9.07
C ALA A 32 2.44 4.61 -7.84
N LEU A 33 1.37 3.99 -7.32
CA LEU A 33 1.42 3.10 -6.16
C LEU A 33 2.39 1.94 -6.42
N ALA A 34 2.25 1.25 -7.56
CA ALA A 34 3.06 0.10 -7.89
C ALA A 34 4.53 0.43 -8.22
N TYR A 35 4.87 1.68 -8.56
CA TYR A 35 6.28 2.10 -8.62
C TYR A 35 6.90 2.32 -7.23
N GLY A 36 6.10 2.47 -6.18
CA GLY A 36 6.56 2.65 -4.81
C GLY A 36 7.41 1.49 -4.27
N PRO A 37 8.14 1.72 -3.17
CA PRO A 37 8.84 0.64 -2.49
C PRO A 37 7.83 -0.33 -1.87
N ASN A 38 8.32 -1.50 -1.48
CA ASN A 38 7.63 -2.40 -0.56
C ASN A 38 8.67 -3.01 0.39
N ILE A 39 8.20 -3.86 1.31
CA ILE A 39 9.05 -4.50 2.32
C ILE A 39 10.24 -5.28 1.73
N ASN A 40 10.14 -5.78 0.49
CA ASN A 40 11.16 -6.58 -0.19
C ASN A 40 12.11 -5.78 -1.07
N ALA A 41 11.69 -4.59 -1.52
CA ALA A 41 12.39 -3.85 -2.55
C ALA A 41 12.35 -2.34 -2.25
N PRO A 42 13.53 -1.70 -2.05
CA PRO A 42 13.60 -0.25 -2.00
C PRO A 42 13.29 0.34 -3.38
N MET A 43 12.94 1.63 -3.41
CA MET A 43 12.65 2.33 -4.67
C MET A 43 13.86 3.16 -5.12
N ASP A 44 14.22 3.02 -6.39
CA ASP A 44 15.27 3.85 -7.02
C ASP A 44 14.74 5.21 -7.51
N VAL A 45 15.68 6.11 -7.86
CA VAL A 45 15.34 7.47 -8.33
C VAL A 45 14.54 7.45 -9.64
N ALA A 46 14.81 6.49 -10.54
CA ALA A 46 14.12 6.39 -11.82
C ALA A 46 12.64 6.05 -11.62
N SER A 47 12.35 5.06 -10.77
CA SER A 47 11.00 4.66 -10.36
C SER A 47 10.30 5.81 -9.62
N GLY A 48 11.02 6.56 -8.77
CA GLY A 48 10.48 7.74 -8.09
C GLY A 48 10.00 8.83 -9.07
N ARG A 49 10.74 9.08 -10.16
CA ARG A 49 10.31 10.04 -11.21
C ARG A 49 9.08 9.54 -11.96
N LEU A 50 9.02 8.25 -12.27
CA LEU A 50 7.87 7.63 -12.95
C LEU A 50 6.62 7.66 -12.05
N ALA A 51 6.78 7.35 -10.77
CA ALA A 51 5.72 7.45 -9.78
C ALA A 51 5.20 8.89 -9.66
N HIS A 52 6.10 9.87 -9.58
CA HIS A 52 5.73 11.28 -9.57
C HIS A 52 4.96 11.68 -10.84
N ALA A 53 5.43 11.28 -12.02
CA ALA A 53 4.73 11.59 -13.27
C ALA A 53 3.31 10.97 -13.30
N ALA A 54 3.16 9.73 -12.85
CA ALA A 54 1.88 9.05 -12.78
C ALA A 54 0.92 9.69 -11.78
N ILE A 55 1.38 10.02 -10.56
CA ILE A 55 0.49 10.63 -9.56
C ILE A 55 0.04 12.04 -9.99
N GLN A 56 0.86 12.79 -10.73
CA GLN A 56 0.42 14.06 -11.33
C GLN A 56 -0.72 13.86 -12.34
N GLN A 57 -0.71 12.78 -13.13
CA GLN A 57 -1.82 12.45 -14.04
C GLN A 57 -3.10 12.10 -13.27
N ALA A 58 -2.98 11.40 -12.14
CA ALA A 58 -4.12 11.10 -11.27
C ALA A 58 -4.69 12.38 -10.65
N THR A 59 -3.83 13.25 -10.10
CA THR A 59 -4.23 14.53 -9.49
C THR A 59 -4.98 15.44 -10.47
N GLN A 60 -4.54 15.53 -11.72
CA GLN A 60 -5.22 16.31 -12.77
C GLN A 60 -6.65 15.82 -13.06
N ARG A 61 -6.95 14.56 -12.75
CA ARG A 61 -8.24 13.90 -12.99
C ARG A 61 -9.04 13.67 -11.70
N ALA A 62 -8.52 14.09 -10.55
CA ALA A 62 -9.09 13.77 -9.24
C ALA A 62 -10.54 14.29 -9.07
N THR A 63 -10.88 15.43 -9.69
CA THR A 63 -12.25 15.99 -9.60
C THR A 63 -13.33 15.13 -10.27
N ARG A 64 -12.95 14.06 -10.98
CA ARG A 64 -13.86 13.14 -11.67
C ARG A 64 -14.12 11.84 -10.90
N VAL A 65 -13.44 11.62 -9.79
CA VAL A 65 -13.57 10.41 -8.96
C VAL A 65 -14.21 10.75 -7.62
N SER A 66 -14.60 9.72 -6.88
CA SER A 66 -15.27 9.88 -5.58
C SER A 66 -14.38 10.60 -4.56
N ASP A 67 -14.98 11.16 -3.51
CA ASP A 67 -14.26 11.78 -2.40
C ASP A 67 -13.21 10.86 -1.77
N ARG A 68 -13.51 9.57 -1.70
CA ARG A 68 -12.60 8.51 -1.23
C ARG A 68 -11.38 8.40 -2.12
N GLU A 69 -11.59 8.26 -3.43
CA GLU A 69 -10.51 8.15 -4.42
C GLU A 69 -9.68 9.44 -4.49
N GLN A 70 -10.31 10.62 -4.37
CA GLN A 70 -9.61 11.89 -4.26
C GLN A 70 -8.68 11.92 -3.06
N ALA A 71 -9.13 11.43 -1.90
CA ALA A 71 -8.31 11.38 -0.70
C ALA A 71 -7.13 10.41 -0.84
N LEU A 72 -7.32 9.23 -1.46
CA LEU A 72 -6.24 8.29 -1.77
C LEU A 72 -5.22 8.87 -2.75
N ILE A 73 -5.67 9.63 -3.76
CA ILE A 73 -4.78 10.34 -4.69
C ILE A 73 -3.97 11.40 -3.96
N GLN A 74 -4.61 12.21 -3.13
CA GLN A 74 -3.95 13.26 -2.34
C GLN A 74 -2.92 12.67 -1.37
N ALA A 75 -3.27 11.58 -0.67
CA ALA A 75 -2.34 10.90 0.23
C ALA A 75 -1.12 10.39 -0.52
N LEU A 76 -1.31 9.66 -1.62
CA LEU A 76 -0.19 9.11 -2.39
C LEU A 76 0.68 10.20 -3.05
N ALA A 77 0.10 11.35 -3.40
CA ALA A 77 0.85 12.50 -3.92
C ALA A 77 1.88 13.03 -2.93
N MET A 78 1.69 12.84 -1.61
CA MET A 78 2.68 13.21 -0.59
C MET A 78 3.96 12.36 -0.66
N ARG A 79 3.91 11.16 -1.25
CA ARG A 79 5.02 10.21 -1.31
C ARG A 79 6.07 10.54 -2.39
N TYR A 80 5.72 11.40 -3.35
CA TYR A 80 6.53 11.61 -4.56
C TYR A 80 6.74 13.08 -4.87
N VAL A 81 7.96 13.40 -5.29
CA VAL A 81 8.38 14.74 -5.73
C VAL A 81 9.10 14.64 -7.07
N ALA A 82 9.14 15.75 -7.81
CA ALA A 82 9.69 15.78 -9.18
C ALA A 82 11.17 15.35 -9.26
N GLU A 83 11.97 15.74 -8.27
CA GLU A 83 13.36 15.31 -8.12
C GLU A 83 13.49 14.47 -6.84
N PRO A 84 13.39 13.13 -6.95
CA PRO A 84 13.44 12.25 -5.79
C PRO A 84 14.78 12.37 -5.05
N PRO A 85 14.76 12.63 -3.73
CA PRO A 85 15.98 12.59 -2.93
C PRO A 85 16.50 11.15 -2.79
N ALA A 86 17.79 11.02 -2.46
CA ALA A 86 18.39 9.72 -2.13
C ALA A 86 17.81 9.13 -0.84
N ASP A 87 17.62 9.97 0.19
CA ASP A 87 16.88 9.62 1.40
C ASP A 87 15.43 10.07 1.26
N ARG A 88 14.52 9.10 1.35
CA ARG A 88 13.08 9.28 1.12
C ARG A 88 12.26 9.19 2.40
N THR A 89 12.92 9.04 3.55
CA THR A 89 12.27 8.77 4.84
C THR A 89 11.14 9.78 5.12
N GLU A 90 11.38 11.07 4.90
CA GLU A 90 10.36 12.11 5.11
C GLU A 90 9.14 11.96 4.20
N LEU A 91 9.33 11.53 2.94
CA LEU A 91 8.24 11.31 1.97
C LEU A 91 7.39 10.10 2.33
N ASP A 92 8.02 9.00 2.75
CA ASP A 92 7.31 7.77 3.14
C ASP A 92 6.54 7.98 4.46
N VAL A 93 7.10 8.75 5.40
CA VAL A 93 6.40 9.19 6.62
C VAL A 93 5.22 10.10 6.28
N ALA A 94 5.40 11.06 5.37
CA ALA A 94 4.32 11.95 4.95
C ALA A 94 3.15 11.18 4.32
N TYR A 95 3.44 10.18 3.49
CA TYR A 95 2.43 9.27 2.96
C TYR A 95 1.69 8.50 4.05
N SER A 96 2.42 7.93 5.01
CA SER A 96 1.82 7.17 6.12
C SER A 96 0.92 8.04 6.99
N HIS A 97 1.32 9.28 7.29
CA HIS A 97 0.46 10.23 8.01
C HIS A 97 -0.79 10.58 7.19
N ALA A 98 -0.66 10.85 5.89
CA ALA A 98 -1.81 11.14 5.05
C ALA A 98 -2.77 9.95 4.95
N MET A 99 -2.27 8.71 4.92
CA MET A 99 -3.12 7.51 4.95
C MET A 99 -3.85 7.34 6.29
N ALA A 100 -3.25 7.75 7.41
CA ALA A 100 -3.95 7.79 8.69
C ALA A 100 -5.17 8.72 8.64
N ASP A 101 -5.03 9.90 8.01
CA ASP A 101 -6.15 10.83 7.80
C ASP A 101 -7.23 10.25 6.88
N VAL A 102 -6.83 9.50 5.83
CA VAL A 102 -7.80 8.79 4.96
C VAL A 102 -8.59 7.77 5.76
N VAL A 103 -7.94 6.93 6.57
CA VAL A 103 -8.63 5.94 7.41
C VAL A 103 -9.53 6.60 8.44
N GLN A 104 -9.14 7.74 9.01
CA GLN A 104 -9.99 8.50 9.92
C GLN A 104 -11.25 9.05 9.22
N ARG A 105 -11.13 9.50 7.96
CA ARG A 105 -12.25 10.03 7.19
C ARG A 105 -13.17 8.94 6.64
N PHE A 106 -12.63 7.77 6.35
CA PHE A 106 -13.33 6.64 5.74
C PHE A 106 -13.12 5.36 6.57
N GLU A 107 -13.69 5.36 7.78
CA GLU A 107 -13.45 4.33 8.80
C GLU A 107 -13.89 2.90 8.42
N ASP A 108 -14.81 2.76 7.45
CA ASP A 108 -15.26 1.47 6.92
C ASP A 108 -14.56 1.06 5.62
N ASP A 109 -13.53 1.79 5.19
CA ASP A 109 -12.78 1.50 3.97
C ASP A 109 -11.63 0.52 4.24
N PHE A 110 -11.90 -0.77 4.03
CA PHE A 110 -10.95 -1.85 4.28
C PHE A 110 -9.70 -1.79 3.38
N GLU A 111 -9.84 -1.25 2.18
CA GLU A 111 -8.71 -1.04 1.27
C GLU A 111 -7.80 0.08 1.82
N ALA A 112 -8.37 1.19 2.28
CA ALA A 112 -7.59 2.28 2.90
C ALA A 112 -6.87 1.81 4.18
N LYS A 113 -7.53 1.00 5.02
CA LYS A 113 -6.90 0.38 6.20
C LYS A 113 -5.73 -0.52 5.82
N THR A 114 -5.90 -1.31 4.76
CA THR A 114 -4.85 -2.21 4.27
C THR A 114 -3.66 -1.44 3.71
N LEU A 115 -3.89 -0.40 2.92
CA LEU A 115 -2.84 0.48 2.38
C LEU A 115 -2.13 1.28 3.48
N TYR A 116 -2.86 1.73 4.51
CA TYR A 116 -2.25 2.39 5.67
C TYR A 116 -1.36 1.43 6.46
N ALA A 117 -1.80 0.18 6.65
CA ALA A 117 -0.96 -0.83 7.29
C ALA A 117 0.33 -1.07 6.50
N GLU A 118 0.25 -1.22 5.17
CA GLU A 118 1.44 -1.36 4.32
C GLU A 118 2.36 -0.14 4.43
N SER A 119 1.82 1.09 4.37
CA SER A 119 2.66 2.29 4.41
C SER A 119 3.49 2.36 5.70
N LEU A 120 2.92 1.92 6.83
CA LEU A 120 3.63 1.81 8.11
C LEU A 120 4.67 0.69 8.11
N MET A 121 4.39 -0.44 7.44
CA MET A 121 5.34 -1.54 7.28
C MET A 121 6.58 -1.10 6.49
N ASP A 122 6.39 -0.29 5.45
CA ASP A 122 7.46 0.26 4.61
C ASP A 122 8.39 1.23 5.36
N LEU A 123 7.94 1.84 6.47
CA LEU A 123 8.81 2.68 7.32
C LEU A 123 9.85 1.86 8.10
N SER A 124 9.63 0.55 8.24
CA SER A 124 10.53 -0.34 8.97
C SER A 124 10.53 -1.76 8.38
N PRO A 125 10.92 -1.94 7.10
CA PRO A 125 10.84 -3.22 6.42
C PRO A 125 11.51 -4.33 7.23
N TRP A 126 10.80 -5.45 7.42
CA TRP A 126 11.29 -6.61 8.18
C TRP A 126 11.65 -6.36 9.65
N ASN A 127 11.31 -5.20 10.20
CA ASN A 127 11.77 -4.75 11.51
C ASN A 127 10.59 -4.37 12.44
N TYR A 128 9.60 -5.27 12.54
CA TYR A 128 8.31 -5.03 13.21
C TYR A 128 8.31 -5.35 14.72
N TRP A 129 9.22 -6.20 15.17
CA TRP A 129 9.27 -6.68 16.54
C TRP A 129 10.54 -6.19 17.24
N THR A 130 10.46 -6.00 18.56
CA THR A 130 11.63 -5.76 19.40
C THR A 130 12.39 -7.06 19.67
N ALA A 131 13.59 -6.95 20.24
CA ALA A 131 14.39 -8.14 20.60
C ALA A 131 13.76 -8.99 21.72
N ASP A 132 12.79 -8.45 22.47
CA ASP A 132 12.00 -9.16 23.47
C ASP A 132 10.60 -9.55 22.95
N ASP A 133 10.46 -9.70 21.62
CA ASP A 133 9.28 -10.22 20.94
C ASP A 133 8.00 -9.38 21.15
N LYS A 134 8.14 -8.08 21.40
CA LYS A 134 7.01 -7.14 21.49
C LYS A 134 6.81 -6.38 20.18
N PRO A 135 5.56 -6.10 19.79
CA PRO A 135 5.32 -5.26 18.62
C PRO A 135 5.81 -3.84 18.89
N LYS A 136 6.45 -3.22 17.90
CA LYS A 136 6.78 -1.79 17.95
C LYS A 136 5.52 -0.94 17.83
N SER A 137 5.63 0.37 18.08
CA SER A 137 4.50 1.30 18.05
C SER A 137 3.70 1.22 16.75
N ASN A 138 4.39 1.28 15.60
CA ASN A 138 3.73 1.17 14.29
C ASN A 138 3.17 -0.22 14.05
N THR A 139 3.84 -1.27 14.52
CA THR A 139 3.39 -2.67 14.38
C THR A 139 2.08 -2.93 15.11
N THR A 140 1.88 -2.32 16.29
CA THR A 140 0.58 -2.38 16.98
C THR A 140 -0.55 -1.79 16.13
N ILE A 141 -0.28 -0.70 15.40
CA ILE A 141 -1.25 -0.08 14.50
C ILE A 141 -1.48 -0.97 13.28
N VAL A 142 -0.41 -1.47 12.64
CA VAL A 142 -0.48 -2.41 11.51
C VAL A 142 -1.35 -3.61 11.83
N LEU A 143 -1.08 -4.30 12.94
CA LEU A 143 -1.86 -5.47 13.36
C LEU A 143 -3.33 -5.10 13.60
N SER A 144 -3.60 -3.99 14.30
CA SER A 144 -4.97 -3.54 14.55
C SER A 144 -5.75 -3.26 13.25
N GLN A 145 -5.15 -2.59 12.26
CA GLN A 145 -5.81 -2.31 10.98
C GLN A 145 -6.08 -3.60 10.20
N LEU A 146 -5.08 -4.46 10.07
CA LEU A 146 -5.19 -5.72 9.32
C LEU A 146 -6.17 -6.70 9.97
N GLU A 147 -6.18 -6.82 11.29
CA GLU A 147 -7.11 -7.67 12.03
C GLU A 147 -8.56 -7.20 11.87
N GLN A 148 -8.81 -5.88 11.93
CA GLN A 148 -10.14 -5.33 11.65
C GLN A 148 -10.62 -5.68 10.24
N VAL A 149 -9.76 -5.54 9.24
CA VAL A 149 -10.08 -5.93 7.87
C VAL A 149 -10.33 -7.43 7.78
N LEU A 150 -9.50 -8.28 8.39
CA LEU A 150 -9.65 -9.74 8.32
C LEU A 150 -10.87 -10.27 9.08
N VAL A 151 -11.39 -9.53 10.06
CA VAL A 151 -12.66 -9.83 10.73
C VAL A 151 -13.84 -9.49 9.82
N ALA A 152 -13.83 -8.31 9.18
CA ALA A 152 -14.95 -7.85 8.37
C ALA A 152 -14.96 -8.46 6.95
N GLU A 153 -13.78 -8.60 6.35
CA GLU A 153 -13.54 -9.14 5.02
C GLU A 153 -12.39 -10.18 5.05
N PRO A 154 -12.66 -11.40 5.54
CA PRO A 154 -11.65 -12.46 5.65
C PRO A 154 -10.91 -12.79 4.34
N GLY A 155 -11.52 -12.48 3.19
CA GLY A 155 -11.00 -12.71 1.85
C GLY A 155 -10.19 -11.56 1.25
N HIS A 156 -9.95 -10.46 1.97
CA HIS A 156 -9.20 -9.33 1.43
C HIS A 156 -7.73 -9.73 1.13
N PRO A 157 -7.27 -9.70 -0.13
CA PRO A 157 -5.96 -10.27 -0.49
C PRO A 157 -4.78 -9.53 0.15
N GLY A 158 -4.79 -8.20 0.12
CA GLY A 158 -3.76 -7.37 0.77
C GLY A 158 -3.66 -7.61 2.26
N ALA A 159 -4.79 -7.56 2.98
CA ALA A 159 -4.82 -7.80 4.42
C ALA A 159 -4.30 -9.19 4.80
N ASN A 160 -4.67 -10.24 4.05
CA ASN A 160 -4.14 -11.58 4.30
C ASN A 160 -2.62 -11.62 4.07
N HIS A 161 -2.11 -11.06 2.97
CA HIS A 161 -0.69 -11.10 2.66
C HIS A 161 0.15 -10.29 3.65
N PHE A 162 -0.23 -9.05 3.92
CA PHE A 162 0.52 -8.18 4.81
C PHE A 162 0.47 -8.67 6.26
N TYR A 163 -0.63 -9.30 6.69
CA TYR A 163 -0.72 -9.87 8.03
C TYR A 163 0.24 -11.04 8.23
N ILE A 164 0.44 -11.89 7.20
CA ILE A 164 1.46 -12.95 7.24
C ILE A 164 2.83 -12.32 7.53
N HIS A 165 3.23 -11.33 6.74
CA HIS A 165 4.52 -10.63 6.93
C HIS A 165 4.64 -9.92 8.28
N ALA A 166 3.54 -9.35 8.78
CA ALA A 166 3.54 -8.64 10.06
C ALA A 166 3.82 -9.59 11.25
N VAL A 167 3.43 -10.86 11.17
CA VAL A 167 3.52 -11.81 12.31
C VAL A 167 4.54 -12.94 12.14
N GLU A 168 4.99 -13.24 10.92
CA GLU A 168 5.76 -14.47 10.62
C GLU A 168 7.08 -14.62 11.39
N ALA A 169 7.72 -13.52 11.78
CA ALA A 169 9.00 -13.56 12.46
C ALA A 169 8.91 -14.05 13.91
N VAL A 170 7.80 -13.77 14.60
CA VAL A 170 7.67 -13.97 16.06
C VAL A 170 6.44 -14.80 16.44
N GLN A 171 5.35 -14.68 15.70
CA GLN A 171 4.07 -15.34 15.98
C GLN A 171 3.48 -16.00 14.71
N PRO A 172 4.22 -16.91 14.05
CA PRO A 172 3.85 -17.47 12.76
C PRO A 172 2.54 -18.27 12.79
N GLU A 173 2.14 -18.83 13.93
CA GLU A 173 0.87 -19.54 14.10
C GLU A 173 -0.34 -18.65 13.81
N ARG A 174 -0.22 -17.33 14.03
CA ARG A 174 -1.28 -16.36 13.73
C ARG A 174 -1.50 -16.22 12.22
N ALA A 175 -0.49 -16.48 11.40
CA ALA A 175 -0.56 -16.33 9.95
C ALA A 175 -1.30 -17.48 9.25
N LEU A 176 -1.50 -18.63 9.92
CA LEU A 176 -1.97 -19.87 9.28
C LEU A 176 -3.27 -19.69 8.49
N ALA A 177 -4.31 -19.13 9.14
CA ALA A 177 -5.60 -18.94 8.49
C ALA A 177 -5.54 -17.93 7.32
N ALA A 178 -4.64 -16.96 7.38
CA ALA A 178 -4.44 -16.00 6.29
C ALA A 178 -3.69 -16.66 5.12
N ALA A 179 -2.65 -17.45 5.41
CA ALA A 179 -1.89 -18.19 4.42
C ALA A 179 -2.76 -19.21 3.66
N GLU A 180 -3.63 -19.93 4.35
CA GLU A 180 -4.58 -20.87 3.74
C GLU A 180 -5.54 -20.18 2.76
N ARG A 181 -6.08 -19.01 3.13
CA ARG A 181 -6.96 -18.23 2.24
C ARG A 181 -6.19 -17.70 1.03
N LEU A 182 -5.02 -17.11 1.27
CA LEU A 182 -4.24 -16.38 0.28
C LEU A 182 -3.92 -17.21 -0.97
N ALA A 183 -3.64 -18.50 -0.77
CA ALA A 183 -3.35 -19.45 -1.85
C ALA A 183 -4.43 -19.46 -2.95
N SER A 184 -5.69 -19.21 -2.60
CA SER A 184 -6.82 -19.18 -3.54
C SER A 184 -7.19 -17.78 -4.05
N LEU A 185 -6.75 -16.72 -3.36
CA LEU A 185 -7.16 -15.34 -3.64
C LEU A 185 -6.37 -14.68 -4.77
N MET A 186 -5.12 -15.11 -5.00
CA MET A 186 -4.23 -14.51 -5.99
C MET A 186 -3.56 -15.57 -6.89
N PRO A 187 -4.34 -16.35 -7.67
CA PRO A 187 -3.79 -17.41 -8.51
C PRO A 187 -2.94 -16.82 -9.64
N GLY A 188 -1.70 -17.31 -9.78
CA GLY A 188 -0.78 -16.89 -10.84
C GLY A 188 -0.24 -15.46 -10.69
N ALA A 189 -0.43 -14.85 -9.52
CA ALA A 189 0.21 -13.59 -9.17
C ALA A 189 1.71 -13.76 -8.89
#